data_AF-X0Y5G4-F1
#
_entry.id   AF-X0Y5G4-F1
#
_cell.length_a   1.000
_cell.length_b   1.000
_cell.length_c   1.000
_cell.angle_alpha   90.00
_cell.angle_beta   90.00
_cell.angle_gamma   90.00
#
_symmetry.space_group_name_H-M   'P 1'
#
loop_
_entity.id
_entity.type
_entity.pdbx_description
1 polymer ?
#
loop_
_entity_poly.entity_id
_entity_poly.type
_entity_poly.pdbx_seq_one_letter_code
_entity_poly.pdbx_strand_id
1 'polypeptide(L)'
;SGKVKVVQRPKTPVKGRDILVIEDIVDTGLTLSLLLNYLRRKKPASLKVCALTDKPSRRKAPVSIEYLGFTLPDKFIVGYGLDLDQKFRNLPDICVFEDDESS
;
A
#
# COMPACT_ATOMS: atom_id res chain seq x y z
N SER A 1 17.45 -7.46 1.18
CA SER A 1 16.08 -7.80 1.61
C SER A 1 15.75 -6.99 2.86
N GLY A 2 14.62 -6.28 2.88
CA GLY A 2 14.20 -5.49 4.04
C GLY A 2 13.42 -6.34 5.03
N LYS A 3 13.79 -6.32 6.32
CA LYS A 3 12.98 -6.94 7.38
C LYS A 3 11.84 -5.98 7.75
N VAL A 4 10.60 -6.39 7.53
CA VAL A 4 9.44 -5.62 8.01
C VAL A 4 9.33 -5.78 9.53
N LYS A 5 9.27 -4.65 10.24
CA LYS A 5 9.07 -4.58 11.69
C LYS A 5 7.76 -3.86 11.96
N VAL A 6 6.90 -4.46 12.79
CA VAL A 6 5.70 -3.79 13.29
C VAL A 6 6.14 -2.76 14.33
N VAL A 7 6.09 -1.48 13.97
CA VAL A 7 6.42 -0.36 14.87
C VAL A 7 5.27 -0.08 15.83
N GLN A 8 4.04 -0.10 15.32
CA GLN A 8 2.83 0.13 16.09
C GLN A 8 1.77 -0.90 15.75
N ARG A 9 1.05 -1.36 16.78
CA ARG A 9 -0.05 -2.32 16.64
C ARG A 9 -1.39 -1.59 16.76
N PRO A 10 -2.46 -2.12 16.13
CA PRO A 10 -3.81 -1.66 16.41
C PRO A 10 -4.09 -1.72 17.92
N LYS A 11 -4.69 -0.65 18.47
CA LYS A 11 -5.13 -0.62 19.87
C LYS A 11 -6.33 -1.54 20.10
N THR A 12 -7.15 -1.71 19.06
CA THR A 12 -8.35 -2.56 19.09
C THR A 12 -8.00 -4.00 18.74
N PRO A 13 -8.59 -5.01 19.43
CA PRO A 13 -8.42 -6.41 19.07
C PRO A 13 -8.91 -6.71 17.66
N VAL A 14 -8.12 -7.48 16.90
CA VAL A 14 -8.44 -7.92 15.54
C VAL A 14 -9.36 -9.15 15.50
N LYS A 15 -9.29 -10.01 16.54
CA LYS A 15 -9.97 -11.32 16.54
C LYS A 15 -11.47 -11.17 16.35
N GLY A 16 -12.03 -11.93 15.41
CA GLY A 16 -13.47 -12.00 15.15
C GLY A 16 -14.08 -10.72 14.56
N ARG A 17 -13.27 -9.78 14.07
CA ARG A 17 -13.76 -8.54 13.43
C ARG A 17 -13.56 -8.57 11.93
N ASP A 18 -14.39 -7.84 11.21
CA ASP A 18 -14.16 -7.50 9.81
C ASP A 18 -13.09 -6.42 9.72
N ILE A 19 -12.00 -6.71 9.01
CA ILE A 19 -10.85 -5.81 8.88
C ILE A 19 -10.72 -5.38 7.42
N LEU A 20 -10.70 -4.07 7.20
CA LEU A 20 -10.36 -3.46 5.93
C LEU A 20 -9.01 -2.74 6.09
N VAL A 21 -8.01 -3.20 5.36
CA VAL A 21 -6.71 -2.53 5.25
C VAL A 21 -6.81 -1.44 4.19
N ILE A 22 -6.43 -0.21 4.53
CA ILE A 22 -6.39 0.92 3.60
C ILE A 22 -4.92 1.17 3.23
N GLU A 23 -4.61 1.14 1.93
CA GLU A 23 -3.27 1.40 1.39
C GLU A 23 -3.33 2.50 0.31
N ASP A 24 -2.25 3.28 0.23
CA ASP A 24 -2.07 4.30 -0.81
C ASP A 24 -1.58 3.66 -2.13
N ILE A 25 -0.57 2.80 -2.07
CA ILE A 25 0.01 2.12 -3.23
C ILE A 25 0.35 0.66 -2.95
N VAL A 26 -0.11 -0.21 -3.84
CA VAL A 26 0.34 -1.59 -3.91
C VAL A 26 1.33 -1.73 -5.05
N ASP A 27 2.62 -1.61 -4.72
CA ASP A 27 3.71 -1.79 -5.68
C ASP A 27 4.10 -3.29 -5.78
N THR A 28 5.25 -3.70 -5.24
CA THR A 28 5.69 -5.11 -5.31
C THR A 28 4.77 -6.08 -4.56
N GLY A 29 3.96 -5.57 -3.63
CA GLY A 29 3.05 -6.36 -2.78
C GLY A 29 3.72 -7.05 -1.59
N LEU A 30 5.04 -6.92 -1.42
CA LEU A 30 5.78 -7.59 -0.35
C LEU A 30 5.36 -7.11 1.04
N THR A 31 5.30 -5.79 1.25
CA THR A 31 4.88 -5.19 2.53
C THR A 31 3.45 -5.59 2.89
N LEU A 32 2.53 -5.41 1.94
CA LEU A 32 1.13 -5.76 2.13
C LEU A 32 0.96 -7.26 2.42
N SER A 33 1.63 -8.15 1.69
CA SER A 33 1.58 -9.60 1.95
C SER A 33 2.02 -9.95 3.36
N LEU A 34 3.10 -9.33 3.86
CA LEU A 34 3.57 -9.52 5.24
C LEU A 34 2.56 -9.00 6.27
N LEU A 35 1.95 -7.84 6.04
CA LEU A 35 0.90 -7.28 6.88
C LEU A 35 -0.34 -8.18 6.92
N LEU A 36 -0.82 -8.65 5.76
CA LEU A 36 -1.97 -9.53 5.66
C LEU A 36 -1.71 -10.86 6.38
N ASN A 37 -0.51 -11.44 6.24
CA ASN A 37 -0.14 -12.66 6.97
C ASN A 37 -0.10 -12.42 8.49
N TYR A 38 0.41 -11.26 8.94
CA TYR A 38 0.37 -10.87 10.34
C TYR A 38 -1.08 -10.77 10.87
N LEU A 39 -1.97 -10.10 10.13
CA LEU A 39 -3.38 -9.91 10.51
C LEU A 39 -4.18 -11.21 10.47
N ARG A 40 -4.00 -12.07 9.45
CA ARG A 40 -4.65 -13.40 9.37
C ARG A 40 -4.38 -14.24 10.62
N ARG A 41 -3.15 -14.24 11.13
CA ARG A 41 -2.78 -14.96 12.37
C ARG A 41 -3.51 -14.44 13.62
N LYS A 42 -4.06 -13.23 13.59
CA LYS A 42 -4.89 -12.68 14.67
C LYS A 42 -6.36 -13.12 14.58
N LYS A 43 -6.72 -13.93 13.59
CA LYS A 43 -8.05 -14.55 13.39
C LYS A 43 -9.19 -13.53 13.26
N PRO A 44 -9.12 -12.58 12.30
CA PRO A 44 -10.26 -11.73 11.99
C PRO A 44 -11.43 -12.56 11.42
N ALA A 45 -12.65 -12.00 11.44
CA ALA A 45 -13.81 -12.60 10.77
C ALA A 45 -13.69 -12.50 9.24
N SER A 46 -13.23 -11.35 8.75
CA SER A 46 -12.84 -11.14 7.35
C SER A 46 -11.62 -10.21 7.27
N LEU A 47 -10.87 -10.32 6.17
CA LEU A 47 -9.71 -9.47 5.90
C LEU A 47 -9.71 -9.08 4.43
N LYS A 48 -9.91 -7.79 4.15
CA LYS A 48 -9.94 -7.21 2.81
C LYS A 48 -8.96 -6.03 2.70
N VAL A 49 -8.65 -5.65 1.47
CA VAL A 49 -7.78 -4.53 1.10
C VAL A 49 -8.57 -3.54 0.24
N CYS A 50 -8.47 -2.27 0.61
CA CYS A 50 -8.80 -1.13 -0.23
C CYS A 50 -7.51 -0.38 -0.55
N ALA A 51 -7.15 -0.30 -1.82
CA ALA A 51 -5.97 0.40 -2.28
C ALA A 51 -6.35 1.56 -3.20
N LEU A 52 -5.75 2.73 -2.98
CA LEU A 52 -5.92 3.85 -3.90
C LEU A 52 -5.27 3.53 -5.26
N THR A 53 -4.04 3.01 -5.27
CA THR A 53 -3.31 2.70 -6.49
C THR A 53 -2.69 1.30 -6.50
N ASP A 54 -2.59 0.69 -7.68
CA ASP A 54 -1.93 -0.60 -7.88
C ASP A 54 -1.00 -0.56 -9.10
N LYS A 55 0.17 -1.20 -9.00
CA LYS A 55 1.13 -1.42 -10.11
C LYS A 55 1.35 -2.91 -10.36
N PRO A 56 0.41 -3.60 -11.03
CA PRO A 56 0.50 -5.05 -11.26
C PRO A 56 1.79 -5.49 -11.96
N SER A 57 2.35 -4.67 -12.85
CA SER A 57 3.59 -4.96 -13.58
C SER A 57 4.81 -5.17 -12.67
N ARG A 58 4.78 -4.66 -11.44
CA ARG A 58 5.87 -4.74 -10.46
C ARG A 58 5.67 -5.85 -9.41
N ARG A 59 4.57 -6.60 -9.49
CA ARG A 59 4.13 -7.59 -8.51
C ARG A 59 5.21 -8.67 -8.29
N LYS A 60 5.59 -8.88 -7.03
CA LYS A 60 6.51 -9.96 -6.59
C LYS A 60 5.88 -10.90 -5.57
N ALA A 61 4.81 -10.48 -4.90
CA ALA A 61 4.07 -11.31 -3.95
C ALA A 61 2.58 -11.23 -4.23
N PRO A 62 1.85 -12.36 -4.29
CA PRO A 62 0.42 -12.35 -4.57
C PRO A 62 -0.35 -11.62 -3.47
N VAL A 63 -1.17 -10.65 -3.88
CA VAL A 63 -2.07 -9.87 -3.01
C VAL A 63 -3.40 -9.68 -3.74
N SER A 64 -4.50 -9.83 -3.02
CA SER A 64 -5.85 -9.55 -3.49
C SER A 64 -6.24 -8.15 -3.04
N ILE A 65 -6.87 -7.38 -3.93
CA ILE A 65 -7.37 -6.02 -3.66
C ILE A 65 -8.86 -6.04 -3.97
N GLU A 66 -9.70 -5.91 -2.93
CA GLU A 66 -11.16 -5.97 -3.08
C GLU A 66 -11.74 -4.63 -3.53
N TYR A 67 -11.06 -3.52 -3.21
CA TYR A 67 -11.45 -2.18 -3.63
C TYR A 67 -10.23 -1.48 -4.20
N LEU A 68 -10.25 -1.18 -5.50
CA LEU A 68 -9.15 -0.53 -6.19
C LEU A 68 -9.61 0.81 -6.75
N GLY A 69 -8.84 1.87 -6.50
CA GLY A 69 -9.03 3.17 -7.15
C GLY A 69 -8.51 3.17 -8.58
N PHE A 70 -7.19 3.07 -8.74
CA PHE A 70 -6.52 3.21 -10.04
C PHE A 70 -5.45 2.13 -10.27
N THR A 71 -5.42 1.58 -11.48
CA THR A 71 -4.27 0.82 -11.97
C THR A 71 -3.31 1.76 -12.67
N LEU A 72 -2.04 1.76 -12.27
CA LEU A 72 -1.02 2.67 -12.78
C LEU A 72 0.09 1.92 -13.53
N PRO A 73 0.72 2.56 -14.54
CA PRO A 73 1.92 2.04 -15.17
C PRO A 73 3.12 2.05 -14.20
N ASP A 74 4.23 1.44 -14.62
CA ASP A 74 5.51 1.54 -13.90
C ASP A 74 6.15 2.92 -14.10
N LYS A 75 5.57 3.92 -13.44
CA LYS A 75 6.10 5.29 -13.33
C LYS A 75 6.24 5.67 -11.87
N PHE A 76 7.19 6.54 -11.54
CA PHE A 76 7.26 7.10 -10.20
C PHE A 76 6.14 8.13 -10.00
N ILE A 77 5.46 8.09 -8.86
CA ILE A 77 4.30 8.94 -8.57
C ILE A 77 4.42 9.58 -7.19
N VAL A 78 3.84 10.77 -7.05
CA VAL A 78 3.78 11.57 -5.82
C VAL A 78 2.40 12.20 -5.67
N GLY A 79 2.10 12.74 -4.49
CA GLY A 79 0.83 13.42 -4.23
C GLY A 79 -0.23 12.51 -3.61
N TYR A 80 -1.28 13.13 -3.07
CA TYR A 80 -2.37 12.44 -2.39
C TYR A 80 -1.90 11.43 -1.32
N GLY A 81 -0.92 11.85 -0.52
CA GLY A 81 -0.27 11.03 0.52
C GLY A 81 1.02 10.33 0.10
N LEU A 82 1.23 10.11 -1.21
CA LEU A 82 2.45 9.50 -1.75
C LEU A 82 3.61 10.52 -1.75
N ASP A 83 4.83 10.05 -1.46
CA ASP A 83 5.98 10.91 -1.26
C ASP A 83 7.22 10.57 -2.08
N LEU A 84 8.05 11.60 -2.27
CA LEU A 84 9.47 11.50 -2.58
C LEU A 84 10.21 12.26 -1.48
N ASP A 85 11.05 11.57 -0.71
CA ASP A 85 11.79 12.15 0.43
C ASP A 85 10.90 12.96 1.38
N GLN A 86 9.73 12.42 1.74
CA GLN A 86 8.71 13.06 2.58
C GLN A 86 8.07 14.34 1.98
N LYS A 87 8.41 14.73 0.75
CA LYS A 87 7.80 15.86 0.03
C LYS A 87 6.57 15.42 -0.75
N PHE A 88 5.81 16.41 -1.24
CA PHE A 88 4.68 16.27 -2.17
C PHE A 88 3.42 15.55 -1.65
N ARG A 89 3.43 14.95 -0.45
CA ARG A 89 2.26 14.26 0.13
C ARG A 89 0.97 15.09 0.11
N ASN A 90 1.09 16.41 0.22
CA ASN A 90 -0.02 17.34 0.35
C ASN A 90 -0.59 17.83 -1.00
N LEU A 91 -0.06 17.37 -2.14
CA LEU A 91 -0.67 17.68 -3.43
C LEU A 91 -2.08 17.06 -3.50
N PRO A 92 -3.08 17.78 -4.04
CA PRO A 92 -4.45 17.28 -4.13
C PRO A 92 -4.61 16.21 -5.21
N ASP A 93 -3.64 16.09 -6.12
CA ASP A 93 -3.65 15.18 -7.26
C ASP A 93 -2.57 14.08 -7.12
N ILE A 94 -2.76 12.99 -7.87
CA ILE A 94 -1.72 11.97 -8.09
C ILE A 94 -0.93 12.39 -9.33
N CYS A 95 0.34 12.73 -9.14
CA CYS A 95 1.20 13.22 -10.21
C CYS A 95 2.29 12.19 -10.55
N VAL A 96 2.67 12.14 -11.82
CA VAL A 96 3.93 11.49 -12.23
C VAL A 96 5.07 12.42 -11.86
N PHE A 97 6.11 11.89 -11.21
CA PHE A 97 7.34 12.65 -10.98
C PHE A 97 8.22 12.52 -12.22
N GLU A 98 8.58 13.65 -12.81
CA GLU A 98 9.57 13.75 -13.87
C GLU A 98 10.80 14.41 -13.25
N ASP A 99 11.94 13.73 -13.33
CA ASP A 99 13.22 14.30 -12.89
C ASP A 99 13.83 15.06 -14.06
N ASP A 100 14.12 16.34 -13.88
CA ASP A 100 14.73 17.20 -14.90
C ASP A 100 16.24 16.89 -15.08
N GLU A 101 16.67 15.63 -14.94
CA GLU A 101 18.03 15.20 -15.34
C GLU A 101 18.10 14.96 -16.86
N SER A 102 17.70 15.98 -17.61
CA SER A 102 17.88 16.13 -19.05
C SER A 102 18.16 17.60 -19.40
N SER A 103 19.00 18.26 -18.60
CA SER A 103 19.69 19.51 -18.94
C SER A 103 21.19 19.35 -18.79
#